data_AF-A0A2G2K8M8-F1
#
_entry.id   AF-A0A2G2K8M8-F1
#
_cell.length_a   1.000
_cell.length_b   1.000
_cell.length_c   1.000
_cell.angle_alpha   90.00
_cell.angle_beta   90.00
_cell.angle_gamma   90.00
#
_symmetry.space_group_name_H-M   'P 1'
#
loop_
_entity.id
_entity.type
_entity.pdbx_description
1 polymer ?
#
loop_
_entity_poly.entity_id
_entity_poly.type
_entity_poly.pdbx_seq_one_letter_code
_entity_poly.pdbx_strand_id
1 'polypeptide(L)'
;MNINLIIYNSFSINIKLKIWNCLFFFLFLSSCNEKEITLKVVSYTQFELFVNETQYITDAEKYGWSIVQIDVYNFKKKENANWKTPDGVNKVSSGELPVTQVSYNDALAYCKWAKKRLPSYNEYWELVKNDTRVIVSENKFQISEINKVNIVGNVWDITKNNNTNLIRLAGGSLFCSENTCHGTIRERELFVDKETGNIHIGFCVIDF
;
A
#
# COMPACT_ATOMS: atom_id res chain seq x y z
N MET A 1 -17.68 92.37 33.16
CA MET A 1 -18.66 91.76 34.08
C MET A 1 -18.77 90.28 33.70
N ASN A 2 -18.32 89.39 34.60
CA ASN A 2 -18.45 87.92 34.67
C ASN A 2 -18.00 87.07 33.46
N ILE A 3 -16.91 86.27 33.50
CA ILE A 3 -16.53 85.08 34.31
C ILE A 3 -16.76 83.76 33.52
N ASN A 4 -15.65 83.04 33.27
CA ASN A 4 -15.46 81.57 33.21
C ASN A 4 -16.23 80.72 32.15
N LEU A 5 -15.83 79.51 31.71
CA LEU A 5 -14.76 78.55 32.00
C LEU A 5 -14.65 77.57 30.80
N ILE A 6 -13.43 77.16 30.45
CA ILE A 6 -12.87 75.81 30.09
C ILE A 6 -13.82 74.66 29.63
N ILE A 7 -13.39 73.85 28.64
CA ILE A 7 -13.07 72.38 28.68
C ILE A 7 -13.28 71.67 27.30
N TYR A 8 -12.29 70.82 27.02
CA TYR A 8 -12.00 69.81 25.99
C TYR A 8 -13.10 68.88 25.40
N ASN A 9 -12.74 68.39 24.19
CA ASN A 9 -12.97 67.07 23.56
C ASN A 9 -14.40 66.51 23.49
N SER A 10 -14.85 66.18 22.27
CA SER A 10 -14.81 64.79 21.74
C SER A 10 -15.68 64.62 20.48
N PHE A 11 -15.15 63.80 19.56
CA PHE A 11 -15.86 62.90 18.65
C PHE A 11 -17.15 63.36 17.94
N SER A 12 -17.06 63.52 16.61
CA SER A 12 -17.75 62.61 15.67
C SER A 12 -17.40 62.90 14.21
N ILE A 13 -16.63 61.98 13.62
CA ILE A 13 -16.98 61.23 12.39
C ILE A 13 -17.37 62.07 11.17
N ASN A 14 -16.46 62.19 10.18
CA ASN A 14 -16.67 61.56 8.86
C ASN A 14 -15.53 61.82 7.84
N ILE A 15 -15.13 60.72 7.19
CA ILE A 15 -14.74 60.60 5.78
C ILE A 15 -13.44 61.27 5.36
N LYS A 16 -12.36 60.47 5.36
CA LYS A 16 -11.56 60.20 4.14
C LYS A 16 -10.59 59.05 4.44
N LEU A 17 -10.94 57.87 3.95
CA LEU A 17 -10.07 56.70 3.88
C LEU A 17 -8.73 57.11 3.27
N LYS A 18 -7.68 57.14 4.10
CA LYS A 18 -6.30 57.26 3.63
C LYS A 18 -5.86 55.87 3.22
N ILE A 19 -6.08 55.59 1.94
CA ILE A 19 -5.60 54.44 1.17
C ILE A 19 -4.06 54.52 1.17
N TRP A 20 -3.42 54.02 2.21
CA TRP A 20 -2.03 53.54 2.18
C TRP A 20 -1.68 52.99 3.57
N ASN A 21 -1.70 51.65 3.71
CA ASN A 21 -0.94 50.85 4.70
C ASN A 21 -1.55 49.44 4.91
N CYS A 22 -2.02 48.76 3.86
CA CYS A 22 -2.45 47.36 3.95
C CYS A 22 -1.85 46.47 2.85
N LEU A 23 -0.66 46.80 2.35
CA LEU A 23 -0.06 46.10 1.19
C LEU A 23 1.33 45.56 1.49
N PHE A 24 1.56 45.03 2.69
CA PHE A 24 2.72 44.17 2.97
C PHE A 24 2.41 43.15 4.07
N PHE A 25 1.32 42.41 3.88
CA PHE A 25 1.16 41.10 4.51
C PHE A 25 0.64 40.16 3.41
N PHE A 26 1.42 40.06 2.33
CA PHE A 26 1.26 38.93 1.41
C PHE A 26 1.72 37.71 2.18
N LEU A 27 0.74 37.04 2.79
CA LEU A 27 0.85 35.72 3.36
C LEU A 27 1.64 34.85 2.37
N PHE A 28 2.89 34.55 2.72
CA PHE A 28 3.59 33.39 2.20
C PHE A 28 2.84 32.17 2.74
N LEU A 29 1.71 31.85 2.12
CA LEU A 29 1.17 30.50 2.16
C LEU A 29 2.11 29.68 1.28
N SER A 30 3.24 29.30 1.87
CA SER A 30 4.01 28.17 1.39
C SER A 30 3.03 27.01 1.37
N SER A 31 2.51 26.69 0.17
CA SER A 31 1.82 25.44 -0.06
C SER A 31 2.83 24.35 0.22
N CYS A 32 2.87 23.87 1.46
CA CYS A 32 3.43 22.58 1.77
C CYS A 32 2.57 21.60 0.99
N ASN A 33 3.09 21.16 -0.15
CA ASN A 33 2.54 20.05 -0.87
C ASN A 33 2.79 18.82 0.01
N GLU A 34 1.85 18.52 0.92
CA GLU A 34 1.91 17.28 1.69
C GLU A 34 1.95 16.14 0.68
N LYS A 35 3.06 15.42 0.67
CA LYS A 35 3.25 14.25 -0.19
C LYS A 35 2.16 13.23 0.14
N GLU A 36 1.28 13.00 -0.83
CA GLU A 36 0.18 12.05 -0.69
C GLU A 36 0.74 10.63 -0.53
N ILE A 37 0.45 10.03 0.63
CA ILE A 37 0.84 8.66 0.93
C ILE A 37 -0.07 7.73 0.12
N THR A 38 0.52 6.88 -0.72
CA THR A 38 -0.24 5.92 -1.54
C THR A 38 0.24 4.49 -1.32
N LEU A 39 -0.68 3.54 -1.49
CA LEU A 39 -0.38 2.12 -1.44
C LEU A 39 -0.19 1.60 -2.87
N LYS A 40 0.96 0.98 -3.15
CA LYS A 40 1.29 0.43 -4.47
C LYS A 40 1.65 -1.03 -4.39
N VAL A 41 0.91 -1.87 -5.12
CA VAL A 41 1.26 -3.29 -5.31
C VAL A 41 2.55 -3.39 -6.10
N VAL A 42 3.47 -4.28 -5.68
CA VAL A 42 4.72 -4.50 -6.41
C VAL A 42 4.45 -5.44 -7.59
N SER A 43 4.73 -4.97 -8.81
CA SER A 43 4.59 -5.80 -10.00
C SER A 43 5.77 -6.76 -10.18
N TYR A 44 5.59 -7.78 -11.02
CA TYR A 44 6.67 -8.64 -11.45
C TYR A 44 7.84 -7.84 -12.03
N THR A 45 7.59 -6.89 -12.93
CA THR A 45 8.66 -6.07 -13.54
C THR A 45 9.45 -5.30 -12.49
N GLN A 46 8.78 -4.72 -11.49
CA GLN A 46 9.45 -3.98 -10.43
C GLN A 46 10.32 -4.88 -9.56
N PHE A 47 9.82 -6.07 -9.22
CA PHE A 47 10.59 -7.05 -8.45
C PHE A 47 11.76 -7.63 -9.27
N GLU A 48 11.57 -7.82 -10.57
CA GLU A 48 12.63 -8.25 -11.49
C GLU A 48 13.76 -7.24 -11.56
N LEU A 49 13.46 -5.94 -11.61
CA LEU A 49 14.47 -4.87 -11.54
C LEU A 49 15.29 -4.96 -10.25
N PHE A 50 14.61 -5.12 -9.10
CA PHE A 50 15.28 -5.32 -7.81
C PHE A 50 16.23 -6.53 -7.86
N VAL A 51 15.76 -7.69 -8.32
CA VAL A 51 16.60 -8.90 -8.37
C VAL A 51 17.76 -8.72 -9.35
N ASN A 52 17.55 -8.11 -10.50
CA ASN A 52 18.61 -7.89 -11.49
C ASN A 52 19.70 -6.95 -10.97
N GLU A 53 19.34 -5.88 -10.26
CA GLU A 53 20.33 -4.93 -9.71
C GLU A 53 21.09 -5.47 -8.51
N THR A 54 20.46 -6.33 -7.71
CA THR A 54 21.03 -6.79 -6.42
C THR A 54 21.54 -8.22 -6.45
N GLN A 55 21.20 -8.99 -7.48
CA GLN A 55 21.40 -10.43 -7.56
C GLN A 55 20.77 -11.17 -6.38
N TYR A 56 19.66 -10.63 -5.85
CA TYR A 56 18.94 -11.21 -4.73
C TYR A 56 18.36 -12.58 -5.08
N ILE A 57 18.45 -13.52 -4.14
CA ILE A 57 17.87 -14.87 -4.25
C ILE A 57 16.74 -14.95 -3.23
N THR A 58 15.52 -15.24 -3.69
CA THR A 58 14.35 -15.31 -2.80
C THR A 58 14.39 -16.55 -1.91
N ASP A 59 13.60 -16.55 -0.83
CA ASP A 59 13.50 -17.74 0.03
C ASP A 59 12.99 -18.97 -0.74
N ALA A 60 11.98 -18.81 -1.61
CA ALA A 60 11.51 -19.87 -2.50
C ALA A 60 12.63 -20.42 -3.42
N GLU A 61 13.50 -19.56 -3.95
CA GLU A 61 14.65 -19.98 -4.77
C GLU A 61 15.70 -20.71 -3.93
N LYS A 62 15.97 -20.28 -2.69
CA LYS A 62 16.90 -20.98 -1.76
C LYS A 62 16.40 -22.37 -1.39
N TYR A 63 15.09 -22.51 -1.17
CA TYR A 63 14.49 -23.82 -0.87
C TYR A 63 14.41 -24.73 -2.10
N GLY A 64 14.33 -24.15 -3.30
CA GLY A 64 14.09 -24.87 -4.56
C GLY A 64 12.62 -25.26 -4.77
N TRP A 65 11.72 -24.87 -3.87
CA TRP A 65 10.30 -25.16 -3.92
C TRP A 65 9.50 -24.06 -3.21
N SER A 66 8.20 -23.98 -3.52
CA SER A 66 7.25 -23.15 -2.78
C SER A 66 5.87 -23.79 -2.74
N ILE A 67 4.92 -23.13 -2.09
CA ILE A 67 3.53 -23.57 -1.97
C ILE A 67 2.73 -23.08 -3.18
N VAL A 68 2.07 -24.00 -3.87
CA VAL A 68 1.07 -23.69 -4.91
C VAL A 68 -0.28 -24.12 -4.38
N GLN A 69 -1.14 -23.13 -4.14
CA GLN A 69 -2.52 -23.37 -3.74
C GLN A 69 -3.41 -23.55 -4.97
N ILE A 70 -4.21 -24.63 -4.96
CA ILE A 70 -5.09 -25.01 -6.07
C ILE A 70 -6.51 -24.48 -5.83
N ASP A 71 -6.96 -24.53 -4.59
CA ASP A 71 -8.24 -24.01 -4.10
C ASP A 71 -8.11 -23.65 -2.62
N VAL A 72 -9.21 -23.25 -1.96
CA VAL A 72 -9.17 -22.79 -0.56
C VAL A 72 -8.69 -23.86 0.44
N TYR A 73 -8.87 -25.14 0.13
CA TYR A 73 -8.57 -26.26 1.03
C TYR A 73 -7.28 -27.01 0.66
N ASN A 74 -6.85 -26.92 -0.60
CA ASN A 74 -5.77 -27.75 -1.14
C ASN A 74 -4.54 -26.92 -1.52
N PHE A 75 -3.43 -27.20 -0.86
CA PHE A 75 -2.11 -26.67 -1.18
C PHE A 75 -1.12 -27.80 -1.48
N LYS A 76 -0.18 -27.56 -2.39
CA LYS A 76 0.88 -28.49 -2.73
C LYS A 76 2.24 -27.82 -2.60
N LYS A 77 3.18 -28.52 -2.00
CA LYS A 77 4.60 -28.24 -2.23
C LYS A 77 4.91 -28.51 -3.70
N LYS A 78 5.49 -27.54 -4.38
CA LYS A 78 5.84 -27.61 -5.81
C LYS A 78 7.29 -27.21 -6.01
N GLU A 79 8.08 -28.15 -6.52
CA GLU A 79 9.46 -27.90 -6.93
C GLU A 79 9.50 -26.83 -8.02
N ASN A 80 10.53 -25.99 -7.98
CA ASN A 80 10.76 -24.85 -8.87
C ASN A 80 9.68 -23.76 -8.85
N ALA A 81 8.68 -23.84 -7.96
CA ALA A 81 7.75 -22.74 -7.76
C ALA A 81 8.46 -21.57 -7.08
N ASN A 82 8.52 -20.43 -7.77
CA ASN A 82 9.15 -19.19 -7.31
C ASN A 82 8.53 -18.00 -8.07
N TRP A 83 9.02 -16.78 -7.81
CA TRP A 83 8.46 -15.55 -8.40
C TRP A 83 8.57 -15.48 -9.94
N LYS A 84 9.52 -16.19 -10.57
CA LYS A 84 9.68 -16.29 -12.03
C LYS A 84 8.73 -17.32 -12.64
N THR A 85 8.52 -18.42 -11.94
CA THR A 85 7.63 -19.53 -12.32
C THR A 85 6.65 -19.86 -11.19
N PRO A 86 5.57 -19.06 -11.01
CA PRO A 86 4.74 -19.12 -9.81
C PRO A 86 4.04 -20.46 -9.55
N ASP A 87 3.71 -21.21 -10.59
CA ASP A 87 3.14 -22.56 -10.51
C ASP A 87 4.19 -23.69 -10.61
N GLY A 88 5.47 -23.32 -10.65
CA GLY A 88 6.62 -24.20 -10.84
C GLY A 88 6.79 -24.77 -12.25
N VAL A 89 6.02 -24.31 -13.23
CA VAL A 89 6.04 -24.81 -14.61
C VAL A 89 6.08 -23.68 -15.62
N ASN A 90 5.12 -22.75 -15.52
CA ASN A 90 4.93 -21.65 -16.44
C ASN A 90 5.57 -20.38 -15.89
N LYS A 91 6.23 -19.63 -16.79
CA LYS A 91 6.70 -18.29 -16.47
C LYS A 91 5.53 -17.33 -16.32
N VAL A 92 5.76 -16.23 -15.61
CA VAL A 92 4.79 -15.13 -15.56
C VAL A 92 4.40 -14.68 -16.97
N SER A 93 3.12 -14.41 -17.20
CA SER A 93 2.61 -14.05 -18.53
C SER A 93 2.66 -12.56 -18.85
N SER A 94 2.73 -11.70 -17.82
CA SER A 94 2.79 -10.25 -17.94
C SER A 94 3.59 -9.67 -16.78
N GLY A 95 4.44 -8.68 -17.09
CA GLY A 95 5.22 -7.96 -16.09
C GLY A 95 4.39 -7.06 -15.17
N GLU A 96 3.14 -6.79 -15.55
CA GLU A 96 2.18 -5.97 -14.79
C GLU A 96 1.33 -6.81 -13.82
N LEU A 97 1.53 -8.12 -13.76
CA LEU A 97 0.96 -8.95 -12.70
C LEU A 97 1.64 -8.63 -11.36
N PRO A 98 0.94 -8.78 -10.22
CA PRO A 98 1.58 -8.69 -8.92
C PRO A 98 2.67 -9.75 -8.81
N VAL A 99 3.79 -9.40 -8.18
CA VAL A 99 4.78 -10.41 -7.81
C VAL A 99 4.18 -11.34 -6.75
N THR A 100 4.39 -12.65 -6.91
CA THR A 100 3.92 -13.69 -5.98
C THR A 100 5.05 -14.68 -5.69
N GLN A 101 4.79 -15.70 -4.85
CA GLN A 101 5.83 -16.63 -4.38
C GLN A 101 7.01 -15.91 -3.69
N VAL A 102 6.70 -14.83 -2.99
CA VAL A 102 7.65 -14.02 -2.22
C VAL A 102 7.30 -14.09 -0.73
N SER A 103 8.32 -14.16 0.11
CA SER A 103 8.22 -14.20 1.56
C SER A 103 8.22 -12.80 2.18
N TYR A 104 8.01 -12.73 3.49
CA TYR A 104 8.19 -11.47 4.23
C TYR A 104 9.64 -10.97 4.16
N ASN A 105 10.63 -11.87 4.19
CA ASN A 105 12.04 -11.48 4.07
C ASN A 105 12.35 -10.89 2.70
N ASP A 106 11.79 -11.47 1.64
CA ASP A 106 11.93 -10.97 0.27
C ASP A 106 11.32 -9.57 0.14
N ALA A 107 10.13 -9.37 0.69
CA ALA A 107 9.44 -8.08 0.69
C ALA A 107 10.21 -7.00 1.47
N LEU A 108 10.84 -7.34 2.60
CA LEU A 108 11.70 -6.43 3.34
C LEU A 108 12.98 -6.07 2.57
N ALA A 109 13.60 -7.04 1.90
CA ALA A 109 14.78 -6.79 1.09
C ALA A 109 14.47 -5.83 -0.06
N TYR A 110 13.34 -6.04 -0.75
CA TYR A 110 12.82 -5.12 -1.76
C TYR A 110 12.59 -3.72 -1.18
N CYS A 111 11.89 -3.62 -0.04
CA CYS A 111 11.62 -2.33 0.61
C CYS A 111 12.91 -1.56 0.91
N LYS A 112 13.94 -2.25 1.41
CA LYS A 112 15.24 -1.65 1.71
C LYS A 112 15.92 -1.09 0.46
N TRP A 113 15.93 -1.87 -0.64
CA TRP A 113 16.50 -1.42 -1.92
C TRP A 113 15.73 -0.23 -2.50
N ALA A 114 14.40 -0.31 -2.52
CA ALA A 114 13.52 0.71 -3.09
C ALA A 114 13.39 1.97 -2.21
N LYS A 115 13.96 1.99 -0.99
CA LYS A 115 13.77 3.03 0.03
C LYS A 115 12.29 3.24 0.39
N LYS A 116 11.54 2.14 0.48
CA LYS A 116 10.11 2.08 0.85
C LYS A 116 9.91 1.26 2.12
N ARG A 117 8.65 1.04 2.49
CA ARG A 117 8.28 0.14 3.58
C ARG A 117 6.96 -0.56 3.31
N LEU A 118 6.76 -1.69 3.98
CA LEU A 118 5.46 -2.34 4.09
C LEU A 118 4.47 -1.45 4.86
N PRO A 119 3.17 -1.48 4.49
CA PRO A 119 2.12 -0.86 5.29
C PRO A 119 1.95 -1.62 6.60
N SER A 120 1.57 -0.93 7.68
CA SER A 120 0.88 -1.60 8.78
C SER A 120 -0.49 -2.10 8.32
N TYR A 121 -1.05 -3.08 9.04
CA TYR A 121 -2.39 -3.59 8.72
C TYR A 121 -3.46 -2.49 8.68
N ASN A 122 -3.40 -1.52 9.60
CA ASN A 122 -4.35 -0.40 9.60
C ASN A 122 -4.13 0.54 8.41
N GLU A 123 -2.87 0.88 8.08
CA GLU A 123 -2.58 1.72 6.91
C GLU A 123 -3.08 1.07 5.62
N TYR A 124 -2.91 -0.25 5.47
CA TYR A 124 -3.44 -0.99 4.31
C TYR A 124 -4.93 -0.69 4.11
N TRP A 125 -5.76 -0.94 5.13
CA TRP A 125 -7.21 -0.78 5.04
C TRP A 125 -7.65 0.69 4.87
N GLU A 126 -6.96 1.63 5.51
CA GLU A 126 -7.27 3.05 5.35
C GLU A 126 -6.93 3.58 3.96
N LEU A 127 -5.88 3.05 3.31
CA LEU A 127 -5.45 3.50 1.99
C LEU A 127 -6.27 2.89 0.85
N VAL A 128 -6.83 1.69 1.03
CA VAL A 128 -7.64 1.01 -0.01
C VAL A 128 -9.14 1.31 0.07
N LYS A 129 -9.63 1.95 1.15
CA LYS A 129 -11.08 2.12 1.41
C LYS A 129 -11.84 2.86 0.31
N ASN A 130 -11.16 3.69 -0.47
CA ASN A 130 -11.73 4.48 -1.56
C ASN A 130 -11.43 3.90 -2.95
N ASP A 131 -10.73 2.76 -3.04
CA ASP A 131 -10.52 2.06 -4.31
C ASP A 131 -11.82 1.37 -4.72
N THR A 132 -12.44 1.86 -5.80
CA THR A 132 -13.72 1.36 -6.32
C THR A 132 -13.55 0.39 -7.49
N ARG A 133 -12.31 0.02 -7.83
CA ARG A 133 -12.03 -0.95 -8.90
C ARG A 133 -12.55 -2.33 -8.54
N VAL A 134 -12.63 -3.20 -9.55
CA VAL A 134 -13.12 -4.58 -9.42
C VAL A 134 -12.24 -5.37 -8.44
N ILE A 135 -12.87 -5.96 -7.42
CA ILE A 135 -12.23 -6.90 -6.50
C ILE A 135 -12.19 -8.28 -7.17
N VAL A 136 -10.99 -8.84 -7.34
CA VAL A 136 -10.80 -10.20 -7.86
C VAL A 136 -10.93 -11.19 -6.71
N SER A 137 -12.03 -11.94 -6.68
CA SER A 137 -12.38 -12.89 -5.61
C SER A 137 -13.27 -14.02 -6.15
N GLU A 138 -13.63 -14.96 -5.28
CA GLU A 138 -14.57 -16.06 -5.55
C GLU A 138 -14.17 -16.96 -6.73
N ASN A 139 -12.89 -17.01 -7.10
CA ASN A 139 -12.37 -17.69 -8.30
C ASN A 139 -13.06 -17.26 -9.61
N LYS A 140 -13.67 -16.07 -9.64
CA LYS A 140 -14.34 -15.52 -10.84
C LYS A 140 -13.35 -15.10 -11.92
N PHE A 141 -12.16 -14.66 -11.50
CA PHE A 141 -11.09 -14.20 -12.37
C PHE A 141 -9.75 -14.79 -11.92
N GLN A 142 -8.82 -14.89 -12.87
CA GLN A 142 -7.42 -15.19 -12.57
C GLN A 142 -6.73 -13.96 -11.93
N ILE A 143 -5.54 -14.18 -11.37
CA ILE A 143 -4.68 -13.07 -10.93
C ILE A 143 -4.52 -12.08 -12.08
N SER A 144 -4.85 -10.82 -11.81
CA SER A 144 -4.99 -9.77 -12.80
C SER A 144 -3.96 -8.66 -12.59
N GLU A 145 -3.67 -7.91 -13.64
CA GLU A 145 -2.68 -6.84 -13.63
C GLU A 145 -3.02 -5.74 -12.63
N ILE A 146 -2.01 -5.23 -11.93
CA ILE A 146 -2.15 -4.37 -10.73
C ILE A 146 -2.90 -3.06 -10.99
N ASN A 147 -2.90 -2.57 -12.23
CA ASN A 147 -3.57 -1.32 -12.61
C ASN A 147 -5.05 -1.52 -12.99
N LYS A 148 -5.50 -2.76 -13.22
CA LYS A 148 -6.85 -3.08 -13.71
C LYS A 148 -7.84 -3.42 -12.60
N VAL A 149 -7.36 -3.83 -11.44
CA VAL A 149 -8.18 -4.39 -10.36
C VAL A 149 -7.83 -3.76 -9.03
N ASN A 150 -8.72 -3.90 -8.06
CA ASN A 150 -8.53 -3.43 -6.70
C ASN A 150 -7.30 -4.09 -6.04
N ILE A 151 -6.68 -3.40 -5.08
CA ILE A 151 -5.64 -4.00 -4.23
C ILE A 151 -6.27 -5.07 -3.32
N VAL A 152 -7.48 -4.84 -2.82
CA VAL A 152 -8.26 -5.87 -2.09
C VAL A 152 -8.68 -6.98 -3.05
N GLY A 153 -8.52 -8.23 -2.61
CA GLY A 153 -8.63 -9.41 -3.46
C GLY A 153 -7.35 -9.61 -4.26
N ASN A 154 -7.48 -10.24 -5.44
CA ASN A 154 -6.36 -10.58 -6.33
C ASN A 154 -5.32 -11.50 -5.66
N VAL A 155 -4.43 -10.95 -4.83
CA VAL A 155 -3.43 -11.66 -4.02
C VAL A 155 -3.41 -11.10 -2.59
N TRP A 156 -3.08 -11.95 -1.62
CA TRP A 156 -2.84 -11.50 -0.26
C TRP A 156 -1.60 -10.59 -0.22
N ASP A 157 -1.67 -9.53 0.59
CA ASP A 157 -0.56 -8.61 0.78
C ASP A 157 0.10 -8.78 2.16
N ILE A 158 1.43 -8.90 2.14
CA ILE A 158 2.26 -8.94 3.34
C ILE A 158 2.26 -7.57 4.04
N THR A 159 2.03 -7.56 5.36
CA THR A 159 2.06 -6.33 6.16
C THR A 159 3.27 -6.25 7.10
N LYS A 160 3.52 -5.06 7.63
CA LYS A 160 4.58 -4.80 8.61
C LYS A 160 4.41 -5.69 9.84
N ASN A 161 5.50 -6.34 10.24
CA ASN A 161 5.57 -7.15 11.45
C ASN A 161 5.58 -6.28 12.72
N ASN A 162 4.88 -6.72 13.76
CA ASN A 162 4.83 -6.12 15.10
C ASN A 162 5.67 -6.92 16.11
N ASN A 163 6.87 -7.36 15.71
CA ASN A 163 7.82 -8.16 16.52
C ASN A 163 7.35 -9.58 16.87
N THR A 164 6.57 -10.20 15.99
CA THR A 164 6.14 -11.60 16.10
C THR A 164 6.85 -12.48 15.08
N ASN A 165 6.76 -13.80 15.23
CA ASN A 165 7.18 -14.74 14.17
C ASN A 165 6.10 -14.97 13.11
N LEU A 166 4.89 -14.47 13.37
CA LEU A 166 3.73 -14.56 12.49
C LEU A 166 3.49 -13.20 11.84
N ILE A 167 3.39 -13.20 10.51
CA ILE A 167 3.19 -12.04 9.65
C ILE A 167 1.74 -12.01 9.23
N ARG A 168 1.03 -10.95 9.60
CA ARG A 168 -0.37 -10.76 9.23
C ARG A 168 -0.48 -10.39 7.76
N LEU A 169 -1.38 -11.05 7.05
CA LEU A 169 -1.73 -10.75 5.67
C LEU A 169 -3.00 -9.87 5.61
N ALA A 170 -3.12 -9.05 4.57
CA ALA A 170 -4.29 -8.21 4.31
C ALA A 170 -4.83 -8.42 2.88
N GLY A 171 -6.05 -7.92 2.64
CA GLY A 171 -6.65 -7.84 1.30
C GLY A 171 -7.44 -9.05 0.83
N GLY A 172 -7.05 -10.27 1.20
CA GLY A 172 -7.62 -11.47 0.61
C GLY A 172 -7.02 -11.76 -0.78
N SER A 173 -7.42 -12.87 -1.40
CA SER A 173 -6.96 -13.22 -2.75
C SER A 173 -8.13 -13.66 -3.63
N LEU A 174 -7.84 -13.99 -4.90
CA LEU A 174 -8.81 -14.55 -5.83
C LEU A 174 -9.59 -15.75 -5.28
N PHE A 175 -8.99 -16.53 -4.37
CA PHE A 175 -9.64 -17.72 -3.80
C PHE A 175 -10.69 -17.39 -2.74
N CYS A 176 -10.73 -16.16 -2.21
CA CYS A 176 -11.63 -15.84 -1.11
C CYS A 176 -13.05 -15.56 -1.54
N SER A 177 -13.98 -16.16 -0.79
CA SER A 177 -15.40 -15.86 -0.81
C SER A 177 -15.92 -15.75 0.63
N GLU A 178 -17.10 -15.17 0.81
CA GLU A 178 -17.79 -15.10 2.11
C GLU A 178 -17.92 -16.47 2.78
N ASN A 179 -18.15 -17.52 1.99
CA ASN A 179 -18.34 -18.90 2.45
C ASN A 179 -17.02 -19.68 2.69
N THR A 180 -15.85 -19.07 2.43
CA THR A 180 -14.56 -19.76 2.47
C THR A 180 -13.53 -19.01 3.33
N CYS A 181 -12.51 -18.39 2.73
CA CYS A 181 -11.52 -17.64 3.51
C CYS A 181 -12.00 -16.26 3.97
N HIS A 182 -13.13 -15.75 3.45
CA HIS A 182 -13.72 -14.45 3.80
C HIS A 182 -12.65 -13.35 3.93
N GLY A 183 -11.68 -13.34 3.00
CA GLY A 183 -10.42 -12.60 3.12
C GLY A 183 -10.48 -11.13 2.75
N THR A 184 -11.52 -10.72 2.04
CA THR A 184 -11.68 -9.37 1.48
C THR A 184 -12.31 -8.37 2.47
N ILE A 185 -12.31 -8.70 3.77
CA ILE A 185 -12.80 -7.83 4.86
C ILE A 185 -11.71 -7.58 5.90
N ARG A 186 -11.79 -6.44 6.60
CA ARG A 186 -10.79 -6.00 7.58
C ARG A 186 -10.71 -6.86 8.83
N GLU A 187 -11.79 -7.54 9.17
CA GLU A 187 -11.87 -8.36 10.37
C GLU A 187 -11.16 -9.70 10.19
N ARG A 188 -10.82 -10.07 8.94
CA ARG A 188 -10.15 -11.33 8.68
C ARG A 188 -8.70 -11.31 9.14
N GLU A 189 -8.37 -12.30 9.95
CA GLU A 189 -7.00 -12.54 10.42
C GLU A 189 -6.39 -13.79 9.78
N LEU A 190 -5.39 -13.58 8.93
CA LEU A 190 -4.59 -14.65 8.35
C LEU A 190 -3.12 -14.34 8.56
N PHE A 191 -2.33 -15.38 8.84
CA PHE A 191 -0.91 -15.24 9.14
C PHE A 191 -0.09 -16.28 8.37
N VAL A 192 1.14 -15.90 8.07
CA VAL A 192 2.21 -16.79 7.59
C VAL A 192 3.46 -16.58 8.44
N ASP A 193 4.42 -17.49 8.40
CA ASP A 193 5.76 -17.22 8.93
C ASP A 193 6.54 -16.25 8.01
N LYS A 194 7.83 -16.04 8.29
CA LYS A 194 8.65 -15.04 7.57
C LYS A 194 9.18 -15.51 6.22
N GLU A 195 9.19 -16.81 5.98
CA GLU A 195 9.89 -17.46 4.87
C GLU A 195 8.91 -18.08 3.86
N THR A 196 7.64 -18.27 4.25
CA THR A 196 6.60 -18.81 3.36
C THR A 196 6.22 -17.82 2.24
N GLY A 197 6.39 -18.27 1.00
CA GLY A 197 5.74 -17.74 -0.20
C GLY A 197 4.59 -18.64 -0.68
N ASN A 198 3.64 -18.08 -1.42
CA ASN A 198 2.55 -18.81 -2.07
C ASN A 198 2.18 -18.13 -3.40
N ILE A 199 1.57 -18.87 -4.34
CA ILE A 199 1.17 -18.40 -5.68
C ILE A 199 0.21 -17.20 -5.65
N HIS A 200 -0.44 -16.95 -4.52
CA HIS A 200 -1.34 -15.83 -4.32
C HIS A 200 -0.96 -14.93 -3.13
N ILE A 201 0.30 -14.98 -2.67
CA ILE A 201 0.84 -14.05 -1.68
C ILE A 201 1.86 -13.16 -2.39
N GLY A 202 1.58 -11.87 -2.36
CA GLY A 202 2.46 -10.80 -2.83
C GLY A 202 2.62 -9.73 -1.74
N PHE A 203 2.93 -8.51 -2.15
CA PHE A 203 3.00 -7.38 -1.23
C PHE A 203 2.82 -6.04 -1.93
N CYS A 204 2.42 -5.07 -1.12
CA CYS A 204 2.36 -3.66 -1.47
C CYS A 204 3.31 -2.85 -0.59
N VAL A 205 3.65 -1.65 -1.07
CA VAL A 205 4.56 -0.72 -0.41
C VAL A 205 3.92 0.65 -0.28
N ILE A 206 4.29 1.34 0.79
CA ILE A 206 3.97 2.76 0.96
C ILE A 206 4.93 3.59 0.11
N ASP A 207 4.36 4.48 -0.71
CA ASP A 207 5.09 5.46 -1.50
C ASP A 207 4.91 6.87 -0.92
N PHE A 208 5.99 7.66 -0.89
CA PHE A 208 6.04 9.02 -0.32
C PHE A 208 6.50 10.05 -1.34
#